data_AF-A0A7R7HE33-F1
#
_entry.id   AF-A0A7R7HE33-F1
#
_cell.length_a   1.000
_cell.length_b   1.000
_cell.length_c   1.000
_cell.angle_alpha   90.00
_cell.angle_beta   90.00
_cell.angle_gamma   90.00
#
_symmetry.space_group_name_H-M   'P 1'
#
loop_
_entity.id
_entity.type
_entity.pdbx_description
1 polymer ?
#
loop_
_entity_poly.entity_id
_entity_poly.type
_entity_poly.pdbx_seq_one_letter_code
_entity_poly.pdbx_strand_id
1 'polypeptide(L)'
;MESFGNNLRLLCGYRPSISRVAQDLKINRSQLNRYLAGSSFPRGALMRRICDYFGVEPHEIVMPEDDFAQIVKLRGLASDTLARTLRQHFDRILARNDPRIFNLVGTFFEYYYSMSSRGQIVRALVAFTLDGDHIFYRRLERMGAFDRPCDRHYRYQGVALMTGDRIFLNDYEYGAGIEITQTVLYPDYSHRWTRLHGVKVGVSANRDHVPCCVRSYLERTMPRMPLFAALRKCGLFDSDSPEIPKHVLPMIDNARSGPHVFDAFSDERE
;
A
#
# COMPACT_ATOMS: atom_id res chain seq x y z
N MET A 1 6.40 42.76 -11.27
CA MET A 1 5.22 42.82 -10.37
C MET A 1 3.99 42.16 -10.99
N GLU A 2 3.81 42.24 -12.32
CA GLU A 2 2.68 41.59 -13.03
C GLU A 2 2.58 40.08 -12.78
N SER A 3 3.71 39.37 -12.68
CA SER A 3 3.74 37.92 -12.49
C SER A 3 3.15 37.44 -11.16
N PHE A 4 3.13 38.27 -10.11
CA PHE A 4 2.62 37.86 -8.79
C PHE A 4 1.15 37.46 -8.81
N GLY A 5 0.30 38.24 -9.50
CA GLY A 5 -1.14 37.96 -9.54
C GLY A 5 -1.44 36.65 -10.26
N ASN A 6 -0.72 36.38 -11.35
CA ASN A 6 -0.85 35.16 -12.14
C ASN A 6 -0.28 33.94 -11.40
N ASN A 7 0.88 34.08 -10.76
CA ASN A 7 1.48 33.05 -9.90
C ASN A 7 0.58 32.72 -8.69
N LEU A 8 0.01 33.73 -8.04
CA LEU A 8 -0.95 33.51 -6.96
C LEU A 8 -2.22 32.82 -7.45
N ARG A 9 -2.68 33.12 -8.68
CA ARG A 9 -3.82 32.43 -9.31
C ARG A 9 -3.51 30.96 -9.58
N LEU A 10 -2.31 30.66 -10.08
CA LEU A 10 -1.83 29.29 -10.26
C LEU A 10 -1.86 28.52 -8.93
N LEU A 11 -1.30 29.10 -7.87
CA LEU A 11 -1.32 28.51 -6.51
C LEU A 11 -2.74 28.28 -5.98
N CYS A 12 -3.63 29.26 -6.17
CA CYS A 12 -5.02 29.16 -5.75
C CYS A 12 -5.81 28.11 -6.56
N GLY A 13 -5.41 27.82 -7.80
CA GLY A 13 -5.96 26.73 -8.61
C GLY A 13 -5.78 25.35 -7.98
N TYR A 14 -4.77 25.18 -7.12
CA TYR A 14 -4.55 23.94 -6.37
C TYR A 14 -5.30 23.87 -5.03
N ARG A 15 -6.26 24.76 -4.79
CA ARG A 15 -7.06 24.80 -3.56
C ARG A 15 -8.57 24.69 -3.88
N PRO A 16 -9.40 24.19 -2.95
CA PRO A 16 -10.81 23.91 -3.23
C PRO A 16 -11.64 25.13 -3.66
N SER A 17 -11.33 26.32 -3.12
CA SER A 17 -11.96 27.58 -3.55
C SER A 17 -11.18 28.79 -3.07
N ILE A 18 -11.34 29.93 -3.76
CA ILE A 18 -10.81 31.24 -3.33
C ILE A 18 -11.34 31.64 -1.95
N SER A 19 -12.61 31.32 -1.66
CA SER A 19 -13.21 31.60 -0.35
C SER A 19 -12.49 30.86 0.78
N ARG A 20 -12.11 29.60 0.55
CA ARG A 20 -11.35 28.82 1.54
C ARG A 20 -9.96 29.39 1.75
N VAL A 21 -9.27 29.77 0.68
CA VAL A 21 -7.94 30.41 0.76
C VAL A 21 -8.01 31.73 1.53
N ALA A 22 -9.01 32.57 1.28
CA ALA A 22 -9.19 33.83 2.02
C ALA A 22 -9.43 33.60 3.52
N GLN A 23 -10.21 32.58 3.87
CA GLN A 23 -10.47 32.18 5.26
C GLN A 23 -9.20 31.69 5.96
N ASP A 24 -8.47 30.76 5.34
CA ASP A 24 -7.23 30.19 5.89
C ASP A 24 -6.17 31.28 6.08
N LEU A 25 -6.06 32.19 5.10
CA LEU A 25 -5.18 33.36 5.16
C LEU A 25 -5.70 34.48 6.04
N LYS A 26 -6.87 34.37 6.69
CA LYS A 26 -7.47 35.42 7.53
C LYS A 26 -7.48 36.81 6.84
N ILE A 27 -7.93 36.86 5.59
CA ILE A 27 -8.11 38.10 4.80
C ILE A 27 -9.49 38.14 4.16
N ASN A 28 -9.96 39.34 3.80
CA ASN A 28 -11.22 39.47 3.07
C ASN A 28 -11.07 38.89 1.66
N ARG A 29 -12.09 38.18 1.17
CA ARG A 29 -12.15 37.68 -0.22
C ARG A 29 -11.98 38.79 -1.25
N SER A 30 -12.53 39.98 -1.01
CA SER A 30 -12.34 41.14 -1.91
C SER A 30 -10.88 41.58 -1.97
N GLN A 31 -10.15 41.49 -0.85
CA GLN A 31 -8.73 41.79 -0.77
C GLN A 31 -7.90 40.74 -1.53
N LEU A 32 -8.21 39.44 -1.36
CA LEU A 32 -7.56 38.37 -2.13
C LEU A 32 -7.80 38.52 -3.64
N ASN A 33 -9.02 38.84 -4.05
CA ASN A 33 -9.34 39.07 -5.46
C ASN A 33 -8.54 40.24 -6.07
N ARG A 34 -8.30 41.31 -5.29
CA ARG A 34 -7.45 42.41 -5.76
C ARG A 34 -5.99 41.98 -5.98
N TYR A 35 -5.47 41.05 -5.17
CA TYR A 35 -4.14 40.47 -5.38
C TYR A 35 -4.09 39.57 -6.60
N LEU A 36 -5.09 38.71 -6.77
CA LEU A 36 -5.22 37.85 -7.96
C LEU A 36 -5.35 38.66 -9.25
N ALA A 37 -5.99 39.82 -9.20
CA ALA A 37 -6.12 40.73 -10.34
C ALA A 37 -4.86 41.58 -10.60
N GLY A 38 -3.82 41.49 -9.76
CA GLY A 38 -2.62 42.33 -9.86
C GLY A 38 -2.83 43.80 -9.48
N SER A 39 -4.06 44.20 -9.16
CA SER A 39 -4.44 45.59 -8.82
C SER A 39 -3.89 46.11 -7.49
N SER A 40 -3.36 45.21 -6.64
CA SER A 40 -2.72 45.57 -5.38
C SER A 40 -1.68 44.51 -5.00
N PHE A 41 -0.79 44.86 -4.07
CA PHE A 41 0.26 43.97 -3.59
C PHE A 41 0.16 43.78 -2.07
N PRO A 42 0.35 42.57 -1.53
CA PRO A 42 0.29 42.35 -0.09
C PRO A 42 1.47 43.00 0.63
N ARG A 43 1.24 43.53 1.84
CA ARG A 43 2.31 44.01 2.72
C ARG A 43 3.20 42.85 3.16
N GLY A 44 4.47 43.12 3.52
CA GLY A 44 5.47 42.08 3.81
C GLY A 44 5.04 40.98 4.80
N ALA A 45 4.32 41.31 5.87
CA ALA A 45 3.81 40.31 6.82
C ALA A 45 2.74 39.39 6.21
N LEU A 46 1.85 39.96 5.37
CA LEU A 46 0.84 39.19 4.66
C LEU A 46 1.45 38.39 3.50
N MET A 47 2.44 38.95 2.81
CA MET A 47 3.20 38.25 1.77
C MET A 47 3.84 36.99 2.34
N ARG A 48 4.55 37.10 3.47
CA ARG A 48 5.12 35.93 4.16
C ARG A 48 4.06 34.90 4.52
N ARG A 49 2.94 35.34 5.10
CA ARG A 49 1.82 34.43 5.40
C ARG A 49 1.25 33.71 4.17
N ILE A 50 1.17 34.39 3.03
CA ILE A 50 0.76 33.80 1.74
C ILE A 50 1.80 32.76 1.29
N CYS A 51 3.08 33.13 1.32
CA CYS A 51 4.21 32.28 0.97
C CYS A 51 4.25 31.00 1.83
N ASP A 52 4.17 31.14 3.16
CA ASP A 52 4.12 30.04 4.12
C ASP A 52 2.93 29.10 3.87
N TYR A 53 1.75 29.65 3.57
CA TYR A 53 0.54 28.87 3.28
C TYR A 53 0.67 27.99 2.03
N PHE A 54 1.44 28.46 1.04
CA PHE A 54 1.66 27.76 -0.22
C PHE A 54 3.00 27.02 -0.30
N GLY A 55 3.87 27.11 0.71
CA GLY A 55 5.18 26.46 0.71
C GLY A 55 6.14 27.00 -0.36
N VAL A 56 6.08 28.31 -0.61
CA VAL A 56 6.98 29.03 -1.54
C VAL A 56 7.65 30.20 -0.84
N GLU A 57 8.76 30.68 -1.36
CA GLU A 57 9.49 31.83 -0.83
C GLU A 57 9.04 33.15 -1.48
N PRO A 58 9.18 34.31 -0.81
CA PRO A 58 8.78 35.61 -1.36
C PRO A 58 9.46 36.00 -2.67
N HIS A 59 10.68 35.54 -2.90
CA HIS A 59 11.40 35.79 -4.15
C HIS A 59 10.93 34.89 -5.30
N GLU A 60 10.36 33.72 -4.97
CA GLU A 60 9.87 32.75 -5.96
C GLU A 60 8.52 33.18 -6.53
N ILE A 61 7.59 33.59 -5.66
CA ILE A 61 6.21 33.94 -6.08
C ILE A 61 6.15 35.16 -7.02
N VAL A 62 7.24 35.92 -7.12
CA VAL A 62 7.35 37.10 -8.00
C VAL A 62 8.18 36.87 -9.27
N MET A 63 8.69 35.66 -9.49
CA MET A 63 9.42 35.28 -10.70
C MET A 63 8.53 35.29 -11.95
N PRO A 64 9.12 35.25 -13.16
CA PRO A 64 8.38 34.96 -14.39
C PRO A 64 7.50 33.71 -14.25
N GLU A 65 6.32 33.75 -14.86
CA GLU A 65 5.28 32.71 -14.69
C GLU A 65 5.76 31.32 -15.11
N ASP A 66 6.50 31.24 -16.22
CA ASP A 66 7.05 29.98 -16.74
C ASP A 66 8.03 29.35 -15.74
N ASP A 67 8.95 30.15 -15.19
CA ASP A 67 9.94 29.70 -14.20
C ASP A 67 9.25 29.26 -12.90
N PHE A 68 8.27 30.05 -12.43
CA PHE A 68 7.51 29.72 -11.24
C PHE A 68 6.69 28.45 -11.40
N ALA A 69 6.05 28.25 -12.55
CA ALA A 69 5.28 27.03 -12.85
C ALA A 69 6.16 25.77 -12.80
N GLN A 70 7.41 25.84 -13.27
CA GLN A 70 8.36 24.72 -13.15
C GLN A 70 8.69 24.40 -11.69
N ILE A 71 8.93 25.41 -10.85
CA ILE A 71 9.19 25.19 -9.41
C ILE A 71 7.97 24.56 -8.72
N VAL A 72 6.77 25.07 -8.99
CA VAL A 72 5.51 24.56 -8.44
C VAL A 72 5.27 23.09 -8.85
N LYS A 73 5.63 22.73 -10.09
CA LYS A 73 5.56 21.36 -10.61
C LYS A 73 6.56 20.43 -9.92
N LEU A 74 7.81 20.89 -9.75
CA LEU A 74 8.87 20.14 -9.06
C LEU A 74 8.57 19.93 -7.57
N ARG A 75 7.94 20.91 -6.92
CA ARG A 75 7.53 20.83 -5.50
C ARG A 75 6.21 20.11 -5.27
N GLY A 76 5.50 19.71 -6.33
CA GLY A 76 4.28 18.92 -6.22
C GLY A 76 3.12 19.68 -5.55
N LEU A 77 2.98 20.99 -5.70
CA LEU A 77 1.80 21.70 -5.17
C LEU A 77 0.49 21.28 -5.89
N ALA A 78 0.59 20.74 -7.10
CA ALA A 78 -0.48 19.97 -7.77
C ALA A 78 -0.74 18.61 -7.10
N SER A 79 0.28 18.01 -6.49
CA SER A 79 0.18 16.79 -5.68
C SER A 79 -0.64 17.03 -4.41
N ASP A 80 -0.72 18.27 -3.91
CA ASP A 80 -1.31 18.57 -2.61
C ASP A 80 -2.82 18.31 -2.53
N THR A 81 -3.54 18.42 -3.64
CA THR A 81 -4.97 18.03 -3.71
C THR A 81 -5.14 16.53 -3.97
N LEU A 82 -4.37 15.95 -4.88
CA LEU A 82 -4.43 14.50 -5.14
C LEU A 82 -3.98 13.70 -3.91
N ALA A 83 -2.84 14.03 -3.32
CA ALA A 83 -2.32 13.43 -2.10
C ALA A 83 -3.26 13.63 -0.93
N ARG A 84 -3.94 14.78 -0.81
CA ARG A 84 -4.98 14.99 0.21
C ARG A 84 -6.20 14.10 -0.03
N THR A 85 -6.68 14.00 -1.27
CA THR A 85 -7.80 13.12 -1.63
C THR A 85 -7.44 11.66 -1.37
N LEU A 86 -6.27 11.20 -1.84
CA LEU A 86 -5.76 9.85 -1.57
C LEU A 86 -5.65 9.60 -0.07
N ARG A 87 -5.04 10.52 0.69
CA ARG A 87 -4.95 10.44 2.15
C ARG A 87 -6.32 10.35 2.80
N GLN A 88 -7.29 11.18 2.41
CA GLN A 88 -8.65 11.11 2.94
C GLN A 88 -9.34 9.77 2.66
N HIS A 89 -9.14 9.19 1.49
CA HIS A 89 -9.65 7.85 1.18
C HIS A 89 -8.95 6.78 2.02
N PHE A 90 -7.63 6.84 2.13
CA PHE A 90 -6.86 5.93 3.00
C PHE A 90 -7.27 6.06 4.46
N ASP A 91 -7.38 7.27 5.01
CA ASP A 91 -7.81 7.52 6.39
C ASP A 91 -9.20 6.95 6.64
N ARG A 92 -10.14 7.07 5.69
CA ARG A 92 -11.48 6.47 5.82
C ARG A 92 -11.46 4.94 5.81
N ILE A 93 -10.56 4.33 5.04
CA ILE A 93 -10.37 2.87 5.02
C ILE A 93 -9.75 2.44 6.35
N LEU A 94 -8.68 3.13 6.79
CA LEU A 94 -7.96 2.84 8.02
C LEU A 94 -8.83 3.07 9.27
N ALA A 95 -9.74 4.05 9.26
CA ALA A 95 -10.67 4.30 10.37
C ALA A 95 -11.68 3.15 10.60
N ARG A 96 -11.85 2.24 9.63
CA ARG A 96 -12.70 1.04 9.75
C ARG A 96 -11.93 -0.18 10.24
N ASN A 97 -10.64 -0.02 10.51
CA ASN A 97 -9.78 -1.13 10.90
C ASN A 97 -10.19 -1.67 12.26
N ASP A 98 -10.55 -2.95 12.31
CA ASP A 98 -10.92 -3.62 13.56
C ASP A 98 -9.65 -3.88 14.41
N PRO A 99 -9.62 -3.51 15.71
CA PRO A 99 -8.46 -3.70 16.59
C PRO A 99 -7.96 -5.15 16.68
N ARG A 100 -8.79 -6.14 16.36
CA ARG A 100 -8.37 -7.55 16.29
C ARG A 100 -7.22 -7.78 15.29
N ILE A 101 -7.01 -6.89 14.32
CA ILE A 101 -5.88 -6.93 13.36
C ILE A 101 -4.50 -6.99 14.04
N PHE A 102 -4.36 -6.48 15.28
CA PHE A 102 -3.10 -6.54 16.03
C PHE A 102 -2.65 -7.97 16.34
N ASN A 103 -3.56 -8.95 16.25
CA ASN A 103 -3.24 -10.37 16.30
C ASN A 103 -2.39 -10.86 15.12
N LEU A 104 -2.12 -10.04 14.10
CA LEU A 104 -1.15 -10.34 13.04
C LEU A 104 0.30 -10.11 13.46
N VAL A 105 0.60 -9.29 14.47
CA VAL A 105 1.98 -8.92 14.77
C VAL A 105 2.88 -10.17 14.94
N GLY A 106 4.03 -10.16 14.27
CA GLY A 106 4.98 -11.28 14.22
C GLY A 106 5.12 -11.91 12.83
N THR A 107 5.62 -13.14 12.77
CA THR A 107 6.04 -13.80 11.52
C THR A 107 5.20 -15.03 11.18
N PHE A 108 4.90 -15.19 9.89
CA PHE A 108 4.12 -16.29 9.32
C PHE A 108 4.84 -16.89 8.10
N PHE A 109 4.73 -18.20 7.92
CA PHE A 109 4.94 -18.81 6.62
C PHE A 109 3.66 -18.70 5.80
N GLU A 110 3.77 -18.22 4.57
CA GLU A 110 2.69 -18.24 3.59
C GLU A 110 2.93 -19.36 2.58
N TYR A 111 1.88 -20.10 2.26
CA TYR A 111 1.87 -21.21 1.32
C TYR A 111 0.83 -20.97 0.24
N TYR A 112 1.22 -21.13 -1.02
CA TYR A 112 0.32 -21.12 -2.18
C TYR A 112 1.00 -21.75 -3.40
N TYR A 113 0.23 -22.18 -4.38
CA TYR A 113 0.81 -22.62 -5.66
C TYR A 113 1.39 -21.45 -6.45
N SER A 114 2.63 -21.59 -6.90
CA SER A 114 3.33 -20.54 -7.64
C SER A 114 2.59 -20.18 -8.94
N MET A 115 2.32 -18.88 -9.10
CA MET A 115 1.76 -18.31 -10.32
C MET A 115 2.77 -18.36 -11.49
N SER A 116 4.07 -18.35 -11.19
CA SER A 116 5.16 -18.31 -12.17
C SER A 116 5.77 -19.68 -12.45
N SER A 117 5.89 -20.53 -11.43
CA SER A 117 6.45 -21.89 -11.51
C SER A 117 5.33 -22.92 -11.32
N ARG A 118 4.49 -23.09 -12.35
CA ARG A 118 3.27 -23.92 -12.27
C ARG A 118 3.56 -25.32 -11.71
N GLY A 119 2.71 -25.76 -10.78
CA GLY A 119 2.83 -27.05 -10.10
C GLY A 119 3.67 -27.03 -8.81
N GLN A 120 4.51 -25.99 -8.62
CA GLN A 120 5.31 -25.85 -7.40
C GLN A 120 4.59 -25.00 -6.35
N ILE A 121 4.87 -25.27 -5.08
CA ILE A 121 4.38 -24.53 -3.93
C ILE A 121 5.45 -23.53 -3.49
N VAL A 122 5.04 -22.27 -3.31
CA VAL A 122 5.86 -21.25 -2.67
C VAL A 122 5.67 -21.36 -1.16
N ARG A 123 6.77 -21.45 -0.40
CA ARG A 123 6.79 -21.12 1.04
C ARG A 123 7.48 -19.78 1.22
N ALA A 124 6.71 -18.72 1.43
CA ALA A 124 7.18 -17.36 1.66
C ALA A 124 7.23 -17.04 3.16
N LEU A 125 7.99 -16.01 3.54
CA LEU A 125 7.99 -15.46 4.89
C LEU A 125 7.30 -14.11 4.89
N VAL A 126 6.31 -13.94 5.75
CA VAL A 126 5.60 -12.68 5.98
C VAL A 126 5.88 -12.19 7.39
N ALA A 127 6.33 -10.95 7.53
CA ALA A 127 6.59 -10.30 8.81
C ALA A 127 5.70 -9.08 8.97
N PHE A 128 4.78 -9.13 9.94
CA PHE A 128 3.86 -8.06 10.29
C PHE A 128 4.41 -7.24 11.47
N THR A 129 4.40 -5.92 11.31
CA THR A 129 4.90 -4.95 12.28
C THR A 129 3.87 -3.86 12.52
N LEU A 130 3.75 -3.43 13.78
CA LEU A 130 2.92 -2.30 14.18
C LEU A 130 3.69 -0.99 13.97
N ASP A 131 3.04 -0.01 13.36
CA ASP A 131 3.49 1.38 13.29
C ASP A 131 2.29 2.30 13.56
N GLY A 132 2.30 3.00 14.70
CA GLY A 132 1.11 3.67 15.24
C GLY A 132 -0.04 2.68 15.46
N ASP A 133 -1.19 2.97 14.83
CA ASP A 133 -2.39 2.14 14.87
C ASP A 133 -2.57 1.27 13.61
N HIS A 134 -1.48 1.07 12.85
CA HIS A 134 -1.51 0.39 11.55
C HIS A 134 -0.56 -0.79 11.50
N ILE A 135 -0.99 -1.85 10.82
CA ILE A 135 -0.15 -3.04 10.58
C ILE A 135 0.44 -2.95 9.18
N PHE A 136 1.76 -2.81 9.11
CA PHE A 136 2.52 -2.98 7.89
C PHE A 136 3.12 -4.38 7.84
N TYR A 137 3.46 -4.83 6.65
CA TYR A 137 4.16 -6.09 6.51
C TYR A 137 5.16 -6.08 5.37
N ARG A 138 6.11 -7.00 5.48
CA ARG A 138 7.02 -7.37 4.39
C ARG A 138 6.86 -8.85 4.08
N ARG A 139 6.85 -9.19 2.80
CA ARG A 139 6.89 -10.58 2.32
C ARG A 139 8.16 -10.82 1.53
N LEU A 140 8.81 -11.95 1.78
CA LEU A 140 9.93 -12.44 0.98
C LEU A 140 9.57 -13.77 0.35
N GLU A 141 9.71 -13.83 -0.96
CA GLU A 141 9.60 -15.06 -1.74
C GLU A 141 10.98 -15.42 -2.31
N ARG A 142 11.38 -16.67 -2.14
CA ARG A 142 12.60 -17.22 -2.72
C ARG A 142 12.21 -18.13 -3.88
N MET A 143 12.56 -17.73 -5.09
CA MET A 143 12.14 -18.40 -6.32
C MET A 143 13.17 -19.42 -6.77
N GLY A 144 13.50 -20.34 -5.87
CA GLY A 144 14.42 -21.45 -6.09
C GLY A 144 14.25 -22.49 -4.99
N ALA A 145 14.86 -23.66 -5.16
CA ALA A 145 14.81 -24.74 -4.18
C ALA A 145 15.30 -24.25 -2.80
N PHE A 146 14.60 -24.67 -1.74
CA PHE A 146 14.88 -24.20 -0.38
C PHE A 146 16.28 -24.60 0.13
N ASP A 147 16.80 -25.71 -0.37
CA ASP A 147 18.05 -26.38 0.04
C ASP A 147 19.28 -25.93 -0.77
N ARG A 148 19.11 -25.06 -1.78
CA ARG A 148 20.20 -24.63 -2.69
C ARG A 148 20.31 -23.12 -2.79
N PRO A 149 21.51 -22.54 -2.98
CA PRO A 149 21.65 -21.10 -3.24
C PRO A 149 20.68 -20.63 -4.32
N CYS A 150 20.10 -19.44 -4.12
CA CYS A 150 19.12 -18.86 -5.01
C CYS A 150 19.40 -17.37 -5.13
N ASP A 151 19.47 -16.85 -6.36
CA ASP A 151 19.71 -15.43 -6.60
C ASP A 151 18.41 -14.66 -6.87
N ARG A 152 17.31 -15.37 -7.12
CA ARG A 152 16.00 -14.78 -7.46
C ARG A 152 15.10 -14.72 -6.23
N HIS A 153 14.91 -13.50 -5.74
CA HIS A 153 14.01 -13.20 -4.64
C HIS A 153 13.03 -12.10 -5.03
N TYR A 154 11.78 -12.22 -4.59
CA TYR A 154 10.81 -11.14 -4.66
C TYR A 154 10.54 -10.59 -3.27
N ARG A 155 10.52 -9.27 -3.18
CA ARG A 155 10.37 -8.53 -1.93
C ARG A 155 9.18 -7.61 -2.06
N TYR A 156 8.24 -7.78 -1.14
CA TYR A 156 7.00 -7.03 -1.12
C TYR A 156 6.89 -6.23 0.17
N GLN A 157 6.24 -5.08 0.07
CA GLN A 157 5.84 -4.29 1.23
C GLN A 157 4.36 -3.91 1.08
N GLY A 158 3.63 -3.97 2.19
CA GLY A 158 2.20 -3.74 2.17
C GLY A 158 1.61 -3.31 3.50
N VAL A 159 0.29 -3.10 3.48
CA VAL A 159 -0.55 -2.77 4.63
C VAL A 159 -1.62 -3.84 4.84
N ALA A 160 -1.85 -4.20 6.09
CA ALA A 160 -2.90 -5.10 6.50
C ALA A 160 -4.07 -4.33 7.12
N LEU A 161 -5.29 -4.67 6.72
CA LEU A 161 -6.53 -4.05 7.17
C LEU A 161 -7.51 -5.14 7.58
N MET A 162 -8.30 -4.92 8.63
CA MET A 162 -9.42 -5.77 8.98
C MET A 162 -10.73 -5.00 8.82
N THR A 163 -11.63 -5.51 7.99
CA THR A 163 -12.96 -4.92 7.80
C THR A 163 -13.96 -6.02 7.48
N GLY A 164 -15.15 -5.96 8.07
CA GLY A 164 -16.19 -6.98 7.81
C GLY A 164 -15.72 -8.40 8.15
N ASP A 165 -14.93 -8.55 9.21
CA ASP A 165 -14.42 -9.84 9.69
C ASP A 165 -13.51 -10.59 8.68
N ARG A 166 -12.89 -9.83 7.77
CA ARG A 166 -11.87 -10.32 6.84
C ARG A 166 -10.61 -9.47 6.95
N ILE A 167 -9.47 -10.11 6.72
CA ILE A 167 -8.17 -9.45 6.66
C ILE A 167 -7.85 -9.21 5.19
N PHE A 168 -7.51 -7.98 4.84
CA PHE A 168 -7.07 -7.56 3.52
C PHE A 168 -5.59 -7.20 3.60
N LEU A 169 -4.78 -7.92 2.84
CA LEU A 169 -3.37 -7.63 2.64
C LEU A 169 -3.21 -7.02 1.25
N ASN A 170 -2.65 -5.82 1.18
CA ASN A 170 -2.33 -5.16 -0.08
C ASN A 170 -0.84 -4.84 -0.10
N ASP A 171 -0.11 -5.44 -1.02
CA ASP A 171 1.33 -5.23 -1.19
C ASP A 171 1.73 -4.99 -2.63
N TYR A 172 2.90 -4.40 -2.79
CA TYR A 172 3.59 -4.24 -4.05
C TYR A 172 5.01 -4.77 -3.94
N GLU A 173 5.50 -5.32 -5.04
CA GLU A 173 6.88 -5.77 -5.19
C GLU A 173 7.79 -4.55 -5.49
N TYR A 174 8.87 -4.39 -4.73
CA TYR A 174 9.72 -3.20 -4.81
C TYR A 174 11.16 -3.46 -5.30
N GLY A 175 11.47 -4.69 -5.71
CA GLY A 175 12.72 -5.03 -6.38
C GLY A 175 12.65 -4.84 -7.90
N ALA A 176 11.71 -5.53 -8.55
CA ALA A 176 11.47 -5.48 -9.99
C ALA A 176 10.35 -4.49 -10.39
N GLY A 177 9.45 -4.15 -9.46
CA GLY A 177 8.33 -3.22 -9.69
C GLY A 177 7.21 -3.78 -10.55
N ILE A 178 7.09 -5.11 -10.60
CA ILE A 178 6.24 -5.82 -11.58
C ILE A 178 4.84 -6.11 -11.04
N GLU A 179 4.70 -6.33 -9.73
CA GLU A 179 3.52 -6.98 -9.18
C GLU A 179 2.91 -6.19 -8.02
N ILE A 180 1.59 -6.07 -8.03
CA ILE A 180 0.76 -5.72 -6.88
C ILE A 180 -0.08 -6.95 -6.58
N THR A 181 -0.15 -7.35 -5.31
CA THR A 181 -1.03 -8.44 -4.88
C THR A 181 -2.04 -7.96 -3.87
N GLN A 182 -3.21 -8.59 -3.92
CA GLN A 182 -4.22 -8.45 -2.89
C GLN A 182 -4.56 -9.84 -2.36
N THR A 183 -4.51 -10.00 -1.04
CA THR A 183 -4.90 -11.24 -0.36
C THR A 183 -6.03 -10.97 0.61
N VAL A 184 -7.11 -11.75 0.54
CA VAL A 184 -8.24 -11.68 1.46
C VAL A 184 -8.25 -12.96 2.27
N LEU A 185 -8.14 -12.84 3.60
CA LEU A 185 -8.01 -13.98 4.52
C LEU A 185 -9.15 -13.99 5.54
N TYR A 186 -9.58 -15.20 5.90
CA TYR A 186 -10.31 -15.46 7.13
C TYR A 186 -9.34 -15.34 8.32
N PRO A 187 -9.68 -14.53 9.34
CA PRO A 187 -9.02 -14.65 10.63
C PRO A 187 -9.36 -16.02 11.25
N ASP A 188 -8.44 -16.59 12.02
CA ASP A 188 -8.82 -17.62 12.98
C ASP A 188 -9.63 -16.94 14.10
N TYR A 189 -10.79 -17.48 14.45
CA TYR A 189 -11.65 -16.92 15.49
C TYR A 189 -11.12 -17.13 16.92
N SER A 190 -9.92 -17.71 17.06
CA SER A 190 -9.19 -17.80 18.32
C SER A 190 -8.60 -16.45 18.78
N HIS A 191 -8.25 -16.35 20.06
CA HIS A 191 -7.62 -15.16 20.66
C HIS A 191 -6.20 -14.89 20.16
N ARG A 192 -5.57 -15.83 19.44
CA ARG A 192 -4.25 -15.63 18.84
C ARG A 192 -4.25 -16.28 17.47
N TRP A 193 -4.23 -15.46 16.43
CA TRP A 193 -4.24 -15.95 15.06
C TRP A 193 -2.97 -16.73 14.75
N THR A 194 -3.12 -18.05 14.67
CA THR A 194 -2.04 -18.99 14.33
C THR A 194 -2.14 -19.46 12.89
N ARG A 195 -3.34 -19.47 12.31
CA ARG A 195 -3.62 -19.94 10.96
C ARG A 195 -4.59 -18.97 10.30
N LEU A 196 -4.33 -18.64 9.05
CA LEU A 196 -5.20 -17.80 8.22
C LEU A 196 -5.27 -18.46 6.85
N HIS A 197 -6.43 -18.40 6.21
CA HIS A 197 -6.59 -18.95 4.87
C HIS A 197 -7.50 -18.06 4.05
N GLY A 198 -7.35 -18.10 2.74
CA GLY A 198 -8.12 -17.25 1.86
C GLY A 198 -7.65 -17.32 0.43
N VAL A 199 -7.76 -16.19 -0.26
CA VAL A 199 -7.47 -16.07 -1.69
C VAL A 199 -6.51 -14.92 -1.93
N LYS A 200 -5.52 -15.14 -2.79
CA LYS A 200 -4.58 -14.16 -3.31
C LYS A 200 -4.83 -13.96 -4.80
N VAL A 201 -4.94 -12.70 -5.22
CA VAL A 201 -4.90 -12.29 -6.62
C VAL A 201 -3.61 -11.54 -6.90
N GLY A 202 -3.01 -11.82 -8.04
CA GLY A 202 -1.75 -11.23 -8.48
C GLY A 202 -1.53 -11.47 -9.98
N VAL A 203 -0.29 -11.37 -10.42
CA VAL A 203 0.11 -11.63 -11.80
C VAL A 203 1.28 -12.61 -11.82
N SER A 204 1.35 -13.49 -12.81
CA SER A 204 2.54 -14.33 -12.96
C SER A 204 3.77 -13.48 -13.27
N ALA A 205 4.86 -13.63 -12.52
CA ALA A 205 6.12 -12.92 -12.73
C ALA A 205 6.96 -13.47 -13.93
N ASN A 206 6.27 -13.92 -14.99
CA ASN A 206 6.80 -14.32 -16.28
C ASN A 206 6.44 -13.26 -17.34
N ARG A 207 6.93 -13.40 -18.59
CA ARG A 207 6.74 -12.38 -19.63
C ARG A 207 5.28 -12.02 -19.93
N ASP A 208 4.36 -12.93 -19.66
CA ASP A 208 2.96 -12.77 -20.03
C ASP A 208 2.14 -12.02 -18.97
N HIS A 209 2.68 -11.84 -17.75
CA HIS A 209 2.02 -11.17 -16.62
C HIS A 209 0.54 -11.53 -16.47
N VAL A 210 0.22 -12.83 -16.61
CA VAL A 210 -1.16 -13.31 -16.65
C VAL A 210 -1.81 -13.06 -15.29
N PRO A 211 -2.92 -12.31 -15.23
CA PRO A 211 -3.71 -12.17 -14.01
C PRO A 211 -4.18 -13.53 -13.54
N CYS A 212 -3.93 -13.86 -12.28
CA CYS A 212 -4.31 -15.15 -11.73
C CYS A 212 -4.63 -15.06 -10.24
N CYS A 213 -5.30 -16.11 -9.78
CA CYS A 213 -5.87 -16.21 -8.46
C CYS A 213 -5.52 -17.58 -7.88
N VAL A 214 -5.15 -17.61 -6.61
CA VAL A 214 -4.74 -18.83 -5.90
C VAL A 214 -5.25 -18.79 -4.47
N ARG A 215 -5.51 -19.95 -3.88
CA ARG A 215 -5.69 -20.06 -2.44
C ARG A 215 -4.37 -19.84 -1.72
N SER A 216 -4.41 -19.11 -0.62
CA SER A 216 -3.26 -18.81 0.23
C SER A 216 -3.54 -19.22 1.66
N TYR A 217 -2.54 -19.84 2.30
CA TYR A 217 -2.57 -20.27 3.68
C TYR A 217 -1.39 -19.70 4.44
N LEU A 218 -1.64 -18.98 5.53
CA LEU A 218 -0.61 -18.43 6.40
C LEU A 218 -0.62 -19.18 7.73
N GLU A 219 0.57 -19.62 8.16
CA GLU A 219 0.77 -20.27 9.45
C GLU A 219 1.85 -19.54 10.25
N ARG A 220 1.51 -19.17 11.48
CA ARG A 220 2.39 -18.44 12.38
C ARG A 220 3.64 -19.27 12.66
N THR A 221 4.81 -18.66 12.49
CA THR A 221 6.09 -19.33 12.80
C THR A 221 6.21 -19.61 14.29
N MET A 222 7.07 -20.59 14.64
CA MET A 222 7.30 -20.96 16.04
C MET A 222 7.74 -19.77 16.88
N PRO A 223 7.24 -19.64 18.13
CA PRO A 223 7.68 -18.58 19.04
C PRO A 223 9.21 -18.52 19.14
N ARG A 224 9.78 -17.32 19.06
CA ARG A 224 11.23 -17.06 19.17
C ARG A 224 12.09 -17.68 18.06
N MET A 225 11.51 -18.16 16.97
CA MET A 225 12.30 -18.55 15.79
C MET A 225 13.07 -17.32 15.26
N PRO A 226 14.42 -17.38 15.14
CA PRO A 226 15.17 -16.28 14.54
C PRO A 226 14.77 -16.07 13.07
N LEU A 227 14.72 -14.81 12.63
CA LEU A 227 14.30 -14.48 11.26
C LEU A 227 15.11 -15.22 10.20
N PHE A 228 16.44 -15.29 10.35
CA PHE A 228 17.31 -16.04 9.44
C PHE A 228 16.99 -17.54 9.38
N ALA A 229 16.58 -18.14 10.51
CA ALA A 229 16.17 -19.54 10.53
C ALA A 229 14.86 -19.76 9.77
N ALA A 230 13.91 -18.83 9.89
CA ALA A 230 12.67 -18.86 9.11
C ALA A 230 12.94 -18.65 7.61
N LEU A 231 13.83 -17.71 7.26
CA LEU A 231 14.22 -17.43 5.88
C LEU A 231 14.84 -18.63 5.17
N ARG A 232 15.69 -19.41 5.87
CA ARG A 232 16.28 -20.65 5.32
C ARG A 232 15.25 -21.71 4.98
N LYS A 233 14.07 -21.67 5.60
CA LYS A 233 12.96 -22.56 5.27
C LYS A 233 12.21 -22.09 4.02
N CYS A 234 12.35 -20.85 3.57
CA CYS A 234 11.62 -20.37 2.40
C CYS A 234 12.21 -20.92 1.09
N GLY A 235 11.36 -21.06 0.07
CA GLY A 235 11.73 -21.59 -1.24
C GLY A 235 10.54 -22.08 -2.06
N LEU A 236 10.86 -22.70 -3.20
CA LEU A 236 9.95 -23.49 -4.01
C LEU A 236 10.04 -24.96 -3.64
N PHE A 237 8.89 -25.63 -3.64
CA PHE A 237 8.73 -27.03 -3.29
C PHE A 237 7.85 -27.72 -4.33
N ASP A 238 8.16 -28.97 -4.64
CA ASP A 238 7.23 -29.81 -5.39
C ASP A 238 6.04 -30.19 -4.49
N SER A 239 4.87 -30.46 -5.08
CA SER A 239 3.63 -30.69 -4.32
C SER A 239 3.67 -31.93 -3.42
N ASP A 240 4.53 -32.89 -3.72
CA ASP A 240 4.77 -34.12 -2.95
C ASP A 240 5.96 -34.00 -1.98
N SER A 241 6.58 -32.82 -1.87
CA SER A 241 7.73 -32.61 -1.01
C SER A 241 7.41 -32.90 0.47
N PRO A 242 8.24 -33.69 1.18
CA PRO A 242 8.02 -33.98 2.61
C PRO A 242 8.20 -32.75 3.51
N GLU A 243 8.79 -31.68 2.99
CA GLU A 243 9.00 -30.41 3.70
C GLU A 243 7.75 -29.54 3.78
N ILE A 244 6.72 -29.86 3.00
CA ILE A 244 5.41 -29.22 3.07
C ILE A 244 4.54 -30.02 4.07
N PRO A 245 4.07 -29.40 5.16
CA PRO A 245 3.18 -30.08 6.09
C PRO A 245 1.91 -30.57 5.38
N LYS A 246 1.53 -31.83 5.62
CA LYS A 246 0.41 -32.48 4.90
C LYS A 246 -0.92 -31.72 5.01
N HIS A 247 -1.15 -31.00 6.12
CA HIS A 247 -2.36 -30.21 6.33
C HIS A 247 -2.42 -28.94 5.47
N VAL A 248 -1.31 -28.52 4.86
CA VAL A 248 -1.27 -27.33 3.99
C VAL A 248 -1.91 -27.63 2.64
N LEU A 249 -1.70 -28.82 2.07
CA LEU A 249 -2.12 -29.14 0.70
C LEU A 249 -3.62 -28.93 0.44
N PRO A 250 -4.54 -29.38 1.33
CA PRO A 250 -5.97 -29.10 1.15
C PRO A 250 -6.31 -27.61 1.19
N MET A 251 -5.60 -26.82 2.02
CA MET A 251 -5.88 -25.38 2.21
C MET A 251 -5.52 -24.54 0.98
N ILE A 252 -4.63 -25.04 0.12
CA ILE A 252 -4.12 -24.33 -1.06
C ILE A 252 -4.53 -25.01 -2.38
N ASP A 253 -5.33 -26.07 -2.35
CA ASP A 253 -5.82 -26.75 -3.55
C ASP A 253 -6.72 -25.82 -4.35
N ASN A 254 -6.37 -25.50 -5.59
CA ASN A 254 -7.15 -24.60 -6.45
C ASN A 254 -8.20 -25.35 -7.30
N ALA A 255 -8.23 -26.67 -7.30
CA ALA A 255 -9.07 -27.46 -8.20
C ALA A 255 -10.56 -27.39 -7.83
N ARG A 256 -10.87 -27.38 -6.53
CA ARG A 256 -12.26 -27.38 -6.04
C ARG A 256 -12.79 -25.96 -5.92
N SER A 257 -13.45 -25.42 -6.95
CA SER A 257 -14.26 -24.20 -6.83
C SER A 257 -15.51 -24.29 -7.68
N GLY A 258 -16.59 -23.61 -7.28
CA GLY A 258 -17.85 -23.61 -8.01
C GLY A 258 -17.73 -23.00 -9.42
N PRO A 259 -18.74 -23.17 -10.29
CA PRO A 259 -18.67 -22.78 -11.71
C PRO A 259 -18.64 -21.26 -11.96
N HIS A 260 -18.85 -20.44 -10.93
CA HIS A 260 -19.03 -19.00 -11.08
C HIS A 260 -18.02 -18.15 -10.32
N VAL A 261 -17.43 -18.71 -9.26
CA VAL A 261 -16.56 -17.97 -8.34
C VAL A 261 -15.38 -18.84 -7.93
N PHE A 262 -14.23 -18.19 -7.73
CA PHE A 262 -13.05 -18.80 -7.13
C PHE A 262 -13.03 -18.50 -5.64
N ASP A 263 -13.50 -19.46 -4.84
CA ASP A 263 -13.66 -19.28 -3.40
C ASP A 263 -12.41 -19.67 -2.63
N ALA A 264 -12.23 -19.07 -1.46
CA ALA A 264 -11.27 -19.55 -0.48
C ALA A 264 -11.58 -21.00 -0.04
N PHE A 265 -10.62 -21.65 0.61
CA PHE A 265 -10.89 -22.90 1.29
C PHE A 265 -11.99 -22.69 2.35
N SER A 266 -12.99 -23.57 2.37
CA SER A 266 -13.94 -23.74 3.46
C SER A 266 -13.93 -25.22 3.83
N ASP A 267 -13.66 -25.53 5.09
CA ASP A 267 -14.06 -26.84 5.62
C ASP A 267 -15.56 -26.95 5.37
N GLU A 268 -15.97 -27.88 4.51
CA GLU A 268 -17.38 -28.23 4.34
C GLU A 268 -17.92 -28.59 5.72
N ARG A 269 -18.57 -27.63 6.40
CA ARG A 269 -19.58 -27.99 7.39
C ARG A 269 -20.76 -28.48 6.58
N GLU A 270 -20.76 -29.78 6.31
CA GLU A 270 -22.01 -30.54 6.17
C GLU A 270 -22.88 -30.33 7.42
#